data_AF-A0A5S3YM80-F1
#
_entry.id   AF-A0A5S3YM80-F1
#
_cell.length_a   1.000
_cell.length_b   1.000
_cell.length_c   1.000
_cell.angle_alpha   90.00
_cell.angle_beta   90.00
_cell.angle_gamma   90.00
#
_symmetry.space_group_name_H-M   'P 1'
#
loop_
_entity.id
_entity.type
_entity.pdbx_description
1 polymer ?
#
loop_
_entity_poly.entity_id
_entity_poly.type
_entity_poly.pdbx_seq_one_letter_code
_entity_poly.pdbx_strand_id
1 'polypeptide(L)' 'MRLVLLCLVMVIYLPFTVVAKPLNYYFSEDVQFDPTIPTPSDVLGYEVGQWHVRHDQLVQYMRVLADKSD' A
#
# COMPACT_ATOMS: atom_id res chain seq x y z
N MET A 1 -25.22 -26.98 -20.92
CA MET A 1 -25.10 -27.10 -19.44
C MET A 1 -23.65 -27.21 -18.98
N ARG A 2 -22.82 -28.09 -19.57
CA ARG A 2 -21.40 -28.27 -19.17
C ARG A 2 -20.50 -27.04 -19.37
N LEU A 3 -20.67 -26.27 -20.44
CA LEU A 3 -19.92 -25.02 -20.66
C LEU A 3 -20.31 -23.90 -19.67
N VAL A 4 -21.61 -23.79 -19.36
CA VAL A 4 -22.11 -22.83 -18.36
C VAL A 4 -21.55 -23.16 -16.98
N LEU A 5 -21.47 -24.45 -16.64
CA LEU A 5 -20.85 -24.91 -15.40
C LEU A 5 -19.36 -24.53 -15.34
N LEU A 6 -18.61 -24.70 -16.43
CA LEU A 6 -17.19 -24.34 -16.51
C LEU A 6 -16.96 -22.83 -16.41
N CYS A 7 -17.79 -22.01 -17.06
CA CYS A 7 -17.73 -20.56 -16.92
C CYS A 7 -18.03 -20.11 -15.49
N LEU A 8 -18.99 -20.76 -14.82
CA LEU A 8 -19.37 -20.43 -13.44
C LEU A 8 -18.25 -20.81 -12.44
N VAL A 9 -17.57 -21.92 -12.67
CA VAL A 9 -16.37 -22.33 -11.90
C VAL A 9 -15.21 -21.35 -12.13
N MET A 10 -14.97 -20.90 -13.36
CA MET A 10 -13.90 -19.94 -13.66
C MET A 10 -14.11 -18.57 -12.98
N VAL A 11 -15.36 -18.09 -12.91
CA VAL A 11 -15.70 -16.81 -12.25
C VAL A 11 -15.43 -16.87 -10.74
N ILE A 12 -15.60 -18.04 -10.11
CA ILE A 12 -15.35 -18.24 -8.67
C ILE A 12 -13.85 -18.08 -8.32
N TYR A 13 -12.94 -18.37 -9.26
CA TYR A 13 -11.48 -18.29 -9.02
C TYR A 13 -10.85 -16.96 -9.44
N LEU A 14 -11.62 -15.98 -9.93
CA LEU A 14 -11.12 -14.65 -10.30
C LEU A 14 -10.74 -13.69 -9.15
N PRO A 15 -11.15 -13.85 -7.87
CA PRO A 15 -10.83 -12.83 -6.87
C PRO A 15 -9.44 -13.06 -6.24
N PHE A 16 -8.38 -12.98 -7.04
CA PHE A 16 -7.03 -12.74 -6.52
C PHE A 16 -6.67 -11.28 -6.78
N THR A 17 -7.11 -10.40 -5.90
CA THR A 17 -6.59 -9.02 -5.86
C THR A 17 -5.30 -9.03 -5.05
N VAL A 18 -4.21 -8.58 -5.66
CA VAL A 18 -2.95 -8.34 -4.94
C VAL A 18 -3.10 -7.00 -4.24
N VAL A 19 -3.28 -7.04 -2.92
CA VAL A 19 -3.41 -5.84 -2.07
C VAL A 19 -2.07 -5.57 -1.39
N ALA A 20 -1.70 -4.29 -1.32
CA ALA A 20 -0.52 -3.86 -0.59
C ALA A 20 -0.61 -4.24 0.90
N LYS A 21 0.54 -4.47 1.52
CA LYS A 21 0.59 -4.77 2.95
C LYS A 21 0.39 -3.47 3.74
N PRO A 22 -0.29 -3.52 4.90
CA PRO A 22 -0.37 -2.37 5.78
C PRO A 22 1.02 -1.99 6.27
N LEU A 23 1.24 -0.70 6.58
CA LEU A 23 2.55 -0.18 6.96
C LEU A 23 3.22 -0.95 8.13
N ASN A 24 2.44 -1.40 9.11
CA ASN A 24 2.94 -2.15 10.26
C ASN A 24 3.56 -3.52 9.89
N TYR A 25 3.27 -4.07 8.71
CA TYR A 25 3.88 -5.30 8.21
C TYR A 25 5.42 -5.20 8.07
N TYR A 26 5.94 -3.99 7.86
CA TYR A 26 7.36 -3.76 7.61
C TYR A 26 8.20 -3.58 8.88
N PHE A 27 7.58 -3.60 10.06
CA PHE A 27 8.22 -3.30 11.33
C PHE A 27 7.92 -4.39 12.37
N SER A 28 8.77 -4.48 13.40
CA SER A 28 8.48 -5.30 14.59
C SER A 28 7.37 -4.67 15.42
N GLU A 29 6.62 -5.49 16.16
CA GLU A 29 5.49 -5.02 16.99
C GLU A 29 5.91 -4.03 18.10
N ASP A 30 7.19 -4.03 18.48
CA ASP A 30 7.74 -3.17 19.53
C ASP A 30 8.08 -1.75 19.07
N VAL A 31 7.96 -1.45 17.77
CA VAL A 31 8.29 -0.13 17.22
C VAL A 31 7.10 0.82 17.40
N GLN A 32 7.32 1.91 18.14
CA GLN A 32 6.35 2.99 18.28
C GLN A 32 6.75 4.17 17.40
N PHE A 33 5.83 4.59 16.53
CA PHE A 33 6.00 5.77 15.69
C PHE A 33 5.33 6.99 16.32
N ASP A 34 5.92 8.16 16.10
CA ASP A 34 5.29 9.42 16.44
C ASP A 34 4.10 9.67 15.49
N PRO A 35 2.85 9.73 15.99
CA PRO A 35 1.67 9.91 15.15
C PRO A 35 1.57 11.29 14.49
N THR A 36 2.44 12.24 14.88
CA THR A 36 2.51 13.57 14.25
C THR A 36 3.33 13.56 12.96
N ILE A 37 4.13 12.52 12.74
CA ILE A 37 4.90 12.31 11.51
C ILE A 37 4.01 11.63 10.47
N PRO A 38 3.83 12.22 9.28
CA PRO A 38 2.95 11.66 8.26
C PRO A 38 3.53 10.37 7.68
N THR A 39 2.67 9.42 7.38
CA THR A 39 3.04 8.16 6.74
C THR A 39 3.20 8.34 5.22
N PRO A 40 3.83 7.37 4.52
CA PRO A 40 3.88 7.41 3.06
C PRO A 40 2.49 7.47 2.42
N SER A 41 1.49 6.77 2.95
CA SER A 41 0.14 6.77 2.39
C SER A 41 -0.59 8.09 2.60
N ASP A 42 -0.31 8.83 3.68
CA ASP A 42 -0.85 10.19 3.90
C ASP A 42 -0.40 11.19 2.83
N VAL A 43 0.83 11.01 2.30
CA VAL A 43 1.41 11.93 1.31
C VAL A 43 1.19 11.43 -0.12
N LEU A 44 1.32 10.13 -0.37
CA LEU A 44 1.24 9.52 -1.71
C LEU A 44 -0.19 9.12 -2.10
N GLY A 45 -1.09 8.95 -1.12
CA GLY A 45 -2.47 8.52 -1.33
C GLY A 45 -2.66 7.02 -1.58
N TYR A 46 -1.62 6.21 -1.38
CA TYR A 46 -1.66 4.76 -1.53
C TYR A 46 -0.61 4.06 -0.65
N GLU A 47 -0.84 2.79 -0.35
CA GLU A 47 0.04 1.98 0.49
C GLU A 47 1.35 1.60 -0.22
N VAL A 48 2.39 1.34 0.57
CA VAL A 48 3.69 0.90 0.05
C VAL A 48 3.53 -0.41 -0.73
N GLY A 49 4.03 -0.44 -1.96
CA GLY A 49 3.93 -1.59 -2.85
C GLY A 49 2.63 -1.66 -3.67
N GLN A 50 1.68 -0.73 -3.49
CA GLN A 50 0.49 -0.66 -4.33
C GLN A 50 0.81 -0.13 -5.74
N TRP A 51 1.66 0.90 -5.82
CA TRP A 51 2.12 1.51 -7.07
C TRP A 51 3.61 1.84 -7.01
N HIS A 52 4.22 2.00 -8.19
CA HIS A 52 5.60 2.48 -8.30
C HIS A 52 5.66 3.99 -8.00
N VAL A 53 6.50 4.38 -7.03
CA VAL A 53 6.70 5.78 -6.64
C VAL A 53 7.60 6.47 -7.65
N ARG A 54 7.15 7.59 -8.23
CA ARG A 54 8.01 8.40 -9.10
C ARG A 54 9.04 9.18 -8.29
N HIS A 55 10.12 9.58 -8.94
CA HIS A 55 11.20 10.33 -8.29
C HIS A 55 10.72 11.62 -7.62
N ASP A 56 9.87 12.42 -8.29
CA ASP A 56 9.33 13.67 -7.75
C ASP A 56 8.48 13.46 -6.49
N GLN A 57 7.68 12.39 -6.47
CA GLN A 57 6.84 12.03 -5.33
C GLN A 57 7.69 11.58 -4.13
N LEU A 58 8.75 10.80 -4.39
CA LEU A 58 9.69 10.38 -3.35
C LEU A 58 10.40 11.60 -2.74
N VAL A 59 10.92 12.50 -3.58
CA VAL A 59 11.57 13.74 -3.13
C VAL A 59 10.59 14.62 -2.33
N GLN A 60 9.33 14.72 -2.76
CA GLN A 60 8.30 15.44 -2.02
C GLN A 60 8.09 14.84 -0.62
N TYR A 61 7.94 13.52 -0.52
CA TYR A 61 7.77 12.85 0.78
C TYR A 61 8.96 13.10 1.71
N MET A 62 10.19 13.01 1.19
CA MET A 62 11.39 13.30 1.98
C MET A 62 11.45 14.74 2.47
N ARG A 63 10.95 15.72 1.71
CA ARG A 63 10.82 17.11 2.17
C ARG A 63 9.80 17.25 3.29
N VAL A 64 8.63 16.62 3.16
CA VAL A 64 7.61 16.64 4.21
C VAL A 64 8.14 16.05 5.51
N LEU A 65 8.92 14.96 5.44
CA LEU A 65 9.57 14.38 6.61
C LEU A 65 10.59 15.34 7.23
N ALA A 66 11.42 16.00 6.42
CA ALA A 66 12.37 16.99 6.92
C ALA A 66 11.66 18.13 7.66
N ASP A 67 10.59 18.68 7.08
CA ASP A 67 9.80 19.77 7.69
C ASP A 67 9.10 19.36 9.01
N LYS A 68 8.96 18.05 9.26
CA LYS A 68 8.31 17.49 10.45
C LYS A 68 9.28 16.94 11.48
N SER A 69 10.57 16.87 11.15
CA SER A 69 11.61 16.29 12.01
C SER A 69 12.38 17.33 12.85
N ASP A 70 12.09 18.62 12.66
CA ASP A 70 12.58 19.74 13.50
C ASP A 70 11.81 19.85 14.83
#